data_AF-A0A948BXA0-F1
#
_entry.id   AF-A0A948BXA0-F1
#
_cell.length_a   1.000
_cell.length_b   1.000
_cell.length_c   1.000
_cell.angle_alpha   90.00
_cell.angle_beta   90.00
_cell.angle_gamma   90.00
#
_symmetry.space_group_name_H-M   'P 1'
#
loop_
_entity.id
_entity.type
_entity.pdbx_description
1 polymer ?
#
loop_
_entity_poly.entity_id
_entity_poly.type
_entity_poly.pdbx_seq_one_letter_code
_entity_poly.pdbx_strand_id
1 'polypeptide(L)'
;MLALIIGGAYYFLVAFSQVTSVNMVAAMTWGLKSDGRPLVLISALIYFVFALLLLGMLQKPYLLLNMGLSHQGALRGYAESTKTARLYDPVRQEYVSVAMNPPALAAERFDRAFEVVTTYRLFPFDTPLNARGQSFVRAVFHILVIVLFFCLLCLFQYMLARNYLDAIQPPRQLTFQLFLSQGWASVREPLLSRPLAFILLFFLISLSGGVLERYIRHGYEERFADVRNSFQRQIMAGVRPGQLIRGRLVGRMFNYKKLHDEAIGVSFKSDQDYRRTISTTTYTFAFEDMVRRTPVYLCITYEDFADQIPRIKQLDRFFPPRVPVWKDPTFSDPRLMEPTEPREFTFTVNDDYSIALVPE
;
A
#
# COMPACT_ATOMS: atom_id res chain seq x y z
N MET A 1 7.76 -20.09 11.42
CA MET A 1 7.63 -19.97 9.95
C MET A 1 8.07 -21.25 9.24
N LEU A 2 9.33 -21.67 9.35
CA LEU A 2 9.84 -22.88 8.68
C LEU A 2 8.99 -24.14 8.96
N ALA A 3 8.57 -24.34 10.23
CA ALA A 3 7.70 -25.45 10.62
C ALA A 3 6.32 -25.43 9.93
N LEU A 4 5.74 -24.25 9.69
CA LEU A 4 4.47 -24.10 8.95
C LEU A 4 4.65 -24.45 7.47
N ILE A 5 5.77 -24.04 6.87
CA ILE A 5 6.11 -24.34 5.47
C ILE A 5 6.32 -25.85 5.30
N ILE A 6 7.12 -26.47 6.18
CA ILE A 6 7.41 -27.91 6.15
C ILE A 6 6.13 -28.72 6.42
N GLY A 7 5.35 -28.33 7.42
CA GLY A 7 4.07 -28.97 7.73
C GLY A 7 3.07 -28.87 6.58
N GLY A 8 2.92 -27.67 5.99
CA GLY A 8 2.04 -27.45 4.84
C GLY A 8 2.46 -28.26 3.60
N ALA A 9 3.76 -28.29 3.29
CA ALA A 9 4.29 -29.12 2.21
C ALA A 9 4.05 -30.61 2.46
N TYR A 10 4.23 -31.09 3.69
CA TYR A 10 3.93 -32.48 4.06
C TYR A 10 2.45 -32.83 3.85
N TYR A 11 1.53 -32.01 4.35
CA TYR A 11 0.08 -32.22 4.15
C TYR A 11 -0.31 -32.19 2.67
N PHE A 12 0.28 -31.30 1.88
CA PHE A 12 0.06 -31.29 0.44
C PHE A 12 0.54 -32.59 -0.20
N LEU A 13 1.74 -33.08 0.13
CA LEU A 13 2.27 -34.33 -0.41
C LEU A 13 1.41 -35.53 -0.04
N VAL A 14 0.88 -35.58 1.19
CA VAL A 14 -0.05 -36.63 1.63
C VAL A 14 -1.35 -36.56 0.83
N ALA A 15 -1.94 -35.37 0.67
CA ALA A 15 -3.15 -35.19 -0.14
C ALA A 15 -2.91 -35.60 -1.60
N PHE A 16 -1.77 -35.20 -2.17
CA PHE A 16 -1.40 -35.57 -3.54
C PHE A 16 -1.16 -37.09 -3.67
N SER A 17 -0.61 -37.73 -2.64
CA SER A 17 -0.43 -39.19 -2.59
C SER A 17 -1.76 -39.95 -2.62
N GLN A 18 -2.79 -39.41 -1.96
CA GLN A 18 -4.13 -39.98 -1.98
C GLN A 18 -4.77 -39.88 -3.37
N VAL A 19 -4.52 -38.78 -4.08
CA VAL A 19 -5.04 -38.55 -5.44
C VAL A 19 -4.31 -39.41 -6.49
N THR A 20 -2.99 -39.52 -6.40
CA THR A 20 -2.17 -40.25 -7.38
C THR A 20 -1.98 -41.73 -7.06
N SER A 21 -2.35 -42.17 -5.86
CA SER A 21 -1.98 -43.49 -5.31
C SER A 21 -0.46 -43.75 -5.28
N VAL A 22 0.36 -42.69 -5.38
CA VAL A 22 1.83 -42.75 -5.30
C VAL A 22 2.24 -42.19 -3.96
N ASN A 23 3.13 -42.86 -3.23
CA ASN A 23 3.71 -42.29 -2.02
C ASN A 23 4.64 -41.12 -2.41
N MET A 24 4.11 -39.89 -2.37
CA MET A 24 4.82 -38.70 -2.82
C MET A 24 6.00 -38.33 -1.93
N VAL A 25 5.98 -38.73 -0.65
CA VAL A 25 7.14 -38.57 0.24
C VAL A 25 8.28 -39.47 -0.22
N ALA A 26 7.97 -40.72 -0.59
CA ALA A 26 8.94 -41.63 -1.19
C ALA A 26 9.42 -41.15 -2.58
N ALA A 27 8.52 -40.62 -3.40
CA ALA A 27 8.85 -40.06 -4.72
C ALA A 27 9.77 -38.84 -4.63
N MET A 28 9.56 -37.94 -3.65
CA MET A 28 10.46 -36.82 -3.36
C MET A 28 11.84 -37.31 -2.89
N THR A 29 11.87 -38.31 -2.02
CA THR A 29 13.12 -38.88 -1.49
C THR A 29 13.93 -39.60 -2.58
N TRP A 30 13.24 -40.35 -3.46
CA TRP A 30 13.84 -40.94 -4.65
C TRP A 30 14.34 -39.86 -5.62
N GLY A 31 13.51 -38.85 -5.91
CA GLY A 31 13.83 -37.76 -6.82
C GLY A 31 15.11 -37.02 -6.43
N LEU A 32 15.34 -36.78 -5.14
CA LEU A 32 16.61 -36.17 -4.67
C LEU A 32 17.85 -37.02 -4.99
N LYS A 33 17.68 -38.34 -5.05
CA LYS A 33 18.74 -39.33 -5.27
C LYS A 33 18.87 -39.79 -6.73
N SER A 34 17.96 -39.37 -7.61
CA SER A 34 17.88 -39.79 -9.02
C SER A 34 17.87 -38.60 -9.98
N ASP A 35 17.59 -38.86 -11.26
CA ASP A 35 17.39 -37.84 -12.30
C ASP A 35 16.13 -36.97 -12.06
N GLY A 36 15.30 -37.31 -11.06
CA GLY A 36 14.20 -36.48 -10.60
C GLY A 36 14.62 -35.22 -9.82
N ARG A 37 15.91 -35.04 -9.53
CA ARG A 37 16.42 -33.97 -8.65
C ARG A 37 16.00 -32.56 -9.10
N PRO A 38 16.04 -32.19 -10.40
CA PRO A 38 15.58 -30.89 -10.84
C PRO A 38 14.10 -30.64 -10.52
N LEU A 39 13.23 -31.65 -10.66
CA LEU A 39 11.80 -31.53 -10.37
C LEU A 39 11.54 -31.31 -8.87
N VAL A 40 12.31 -31.99 -8.01
CA VAL A 40 12.21 -31.80 -6.56
C VAL A 40 12.69 -30.41 -6.15
N LEU A 41 13.81 -29.93 -6.69
CA LEU A 41 14.35 -28.60 -6.39
C LEU A 41 13.41 -27.49 -6.86
N ILE A 42 12.85 -27.60 -8.07
CA ILE A 42 11.86 -26.64 -8.59
C ILE A 42 10.59 -26.68 -7.73
N SER A 43 10.10 -27.87 -7.38
CA SER A 43 8.93 -27.99 -6.48
C SER A 43 9.18 -27.30 -5.14
N ALA A 44 10.34 -27.51 -4.53
CA ALA A 44 10.72 -26.89 -3.27
C ALA A 44 10.77 -25.36 -3.37
N LEU A 45 11.33 -24.82 -4.47
CA LEU A 45 11.33 -23.38 -4.74
C LEU A 45 9.91 -22.83 -4.88
N ILE A 46 9.05 -23.51 -5.65
CA ILE A 46 7.65 -23.09 -5.84
C ILE A 46 6.88 -23.15 -4.52
N TYR A 47 7.09 -24.17 -3.67
CA TYR A 47 6.51 -24.22 -2.32
C TYR A 47 6.95 -23.04 -1.46
N PHE A 48 8.24 -22.71 -1.49
CA PHE A 48 8.78 -21.60 -0.73
C PHE A 48 8.17 -20.26 -1.18
N VAL A 49 8.13 -20.00 -2.49
CA VAL A 49 7.51 -18.79 -3.06
C VAL A 49 6.02 -18.74 -2.76
N PHE A 50 5.30 -19.86 -2.94
CA PHE A 50 3.87 -19.96 -2.64
C PHE A 50 3.58 -19.66 -1.17
N ALA A 51 4.37 -20.21 -0.24
CA ALA A 51 4.23 -19.92 1.18
C ALA A 51 4.50 -18.45 1.52
N LEU A 52 5.51 -17.83 0.89
CA LEU A 52 5.77 -16.40 1.04
C LEU A 52 4.61 -15.54 0.53
N LEU A 53 4.01 -15.90 -0.62
CA LEU A 53 2.83 -15.21 -1.16
C LEU A 53 1.63 -15.30 -0.21
N LEU A 54 1.36 -16.49 0.35
CA LEU A 54 0.29 -16.68 1.32
C LEU A 54 0.53 -15.89 2.61
N LEU A 55 1.76 -15.86 3.12
CA LEU A 55 2.13 -15.04 4.26
C LEU A 55 1.96 -13.54 3.97
N GLY A 56 2.34 -13.10 2.77
CA GLY A 56 2.11 -11.72 2.31
C GLY A 56 0.63 -11.34 2.27
N MET A 57 -0.25 -12.27 1.90
CA MET A 57 -1.70 -12.05 1.97
C MET A 57 -2.22 -11.93 3.40
N LEU A 58 -1.69 -12.74 4.33
CA LEU A 58 -2.08 -12.71 5.74
C LEU A 58 -1.50 -11.52 6.50
N GLN A 59 -0.42 -10.92 5.98
CA GLN A 59 0.20 -9.74 6.59
C GLN A 59 -0.82 -8.62 6.78
N LYS A 60 -1.58 -8.24 5.74
CA LYS A 60 -2.52 -7.11 5.83
C LYS A 60 -3.69 -7.34 6.81
N PRO A 61 -4.41 -8.47 6.81
CA PRO A 61 -5.40 -8.81 7.83
C PRO A 61 -4.82 -8.84 9.24
N TYR A 62 -3.65 -9.46 9.41
CA TYR A 62 -2.95 -9.49 10.70
C TYR A 62 -2.62 -8.07 11.18
N LEU A 63 -2.13 -7.22 10.28
CA LEU A 63 -1.92 -5.80 10.53
C LEU A 63 -3.25 -5.17 10.97
N LEU A 64 -4.34 -5.28 10.19
CA LEU A 64 -5.66 -4.71 10.51
C LEU A 64 -6.31 -5.22 11.80
N LEU A 65 -6.05 -6.46 12.20
CA LEU A 65 -6.51 -6.99 13.49
C LEU A 65 -5.72 -6.37 14.65
N ASN A 66 -4.39 -6.28 14.52
CA ASN A 66 -3.58 -5.53 15.48
C ASN A 66 -3.94 -4.03 15.48
N MET A 67 -4.39 -3.50 14.34
CA MET A 67 -4.84 -2.12 14.21
C MET A 67 -6.07 -1.83 15.09
N GLY A 68 -7.02 -2.77 15.23
CA GLY A 68 -8.15 -2.61 16.15
C GLY A 68 -7.74 -2.43 17.62
N LEU A 69 -6.52 -2.86 17.99
CA LEU A 69 -6.05 -2.90 19.38
C LEU A 69 -5.15 -1.72 19.78
N SER A 70 -4.55 -0.99 18.83
CA SER A 70 -3.49 0.00 19.11
C SER A 70 -3.73 1.42 18.56
N HIS A 71 -4.90 1.73 18.03
CA HIS A 71 -5.02 2.83 17.05
C HIS A 71 -5.36 4.24 17.56
N GLN A 72 -4.80 5.21 16.82
CA GLN A 72 -5.06 6.65 16.90
C GLN A 72 -5.41 7.19 15.51
N GLY A 73 -6.62 7.72 15.35
CA GLY A 73 -6.96 8.60 14.23
C GLY A 73 -6.67 10.06 14.63
N ALA A 74 -6.46 10.92 13.64
CA ALA A 74 -6.28 12.35 13.84
C ALA A 74 -6.99 13.15 12.74
N LEU A 75 -7.15 14.46 12.93
CA LEU A 75 -7.61 15.36 11.87
C LEU A 75 -6.41 15.78 11.02
N ARG A 76 -6.64 15.98 9.73
CA ARG A 76 -5.60 16.35 8.76
C ARG A 76 -4.83 17.58 9.22
N GLY A 77 -3.52 17.53 9.04
CA GLY A 77 -2.60 18.66 9.21
C GLY A 77 -1.74 18.80 7.96
N TYR A 78 -0.42 18.71 8.08
CA TYR A 78 0.49 18.87 6.95
C TYR A 78 1.67 17.89 6.98
N ALA A 79 2.30 17.67 5.82
CA ALA A 79 3.48 16.83 5.71
C ALA A 79 4.72 17.57 6.25
N GLU A 80 5.45 16.94 7.17
CA GLU A 80 6.71 17.46 7.76
C GLU A 80 7.93 16.86 7.03
N SER A 81 7.80 15.65 6.51
CA SER A 81 8.77 15.01 5.60
C SER A 81 8.06 13.96 4.75
N THR A 82 8.76 13.34 3.81
CA THR A 82 8.28 12.17 3.04
C THR A 82 7.95 10.94 3.89
N LYS A 83 8.24 10.93 5.19
CA LYS A 83 7.87 9.85 6.11
C LYS A 83 7.14 10.31 7.37
N THR A 84 6.90 11.60 7.54
CA THR A 84 6.23 12.15 8.73
C THR A 84 5.21 13.22 8.36
N ALA A 85 4.07 13.22 9.04
CA ALA A 85 3.05 14.26 8.94
C ALA A 85 2.73 14.78 10.34
N ARG A 86 2.52 16.09 10.47
CA ARG A 86 1.89 16.65 11.66
C ARG A 86 0.38 16.62 11.48
N LEU A 87 -0.30 15.89 12.36
CA LEU A 87 -1.75 15.76 12.36
C LEU A 87 -2.32 16.37 13.64
N TYR A 88 -3.51 16.95 13.57
CA TYR A 88 -4.15 17.51 14.75
C TYR A 88 -4.83 16.39 15.53
N ASP A 89 -4.38 16.12 16.75
CA ASP A 89 -4.99 15.15 17.66
C ASP A 89 -6.08 15.85 18.49
N PRO A 90 -7.38 15.57 18.28
CA PRO A 90 -8.46 16.18 19.04
C PRO A 90 -8.45 15.85 20.53
N VAL A 91 -7.80 14.75 20.92
CA VAL A 91 -7.70 14.31 22.33
C VAL A 91 -6.67 15.15 23.07
N ARG A 92 -5.52 15.41 22.44
CA ARG A 92 -4.44 16.25 22.99
C ARG A 92 -4.60 17.73 22.69
N GLN A 93 -5.48 18.08 21.76
CA GLN A 93 -5.74 19.43 21.27
C GLN A 93 -4.50 20.11 20.65
N GLU A 94 -3.59 19.32 20.08
CA GLU A 94 -2.33 19.80 19.52
C GLU A 94 -1.97 19.08 18.22
N TYR A 95 -1.05 19.66 17.45
CA TYR A 95 -0.45 18.98 16.31
C TYR A 95 0.64 18.02 16.78
N VAL A 96 0.45 16.74 16.53
CA VAL A 96 1.41 15.68 16.86
C VAL A 96 2.12 15.19 15.60
N SER A 97 3.43 15.00 15.68
CA SER A 97 4.18 14.38 14.58
C SER A 97 3.93 12.88 14.57
N VAL A 98 3.45 12.39 13.43
CA VAL A 98 3.12 10.98 13.21
C VAL A 98 3.89 10.51 12.00
N ALA A 99 4.63 9.42 12.16
CA ALA A 99 5.26 8.76 11.02
C ALA A 99 4.15 8.23 10.08
N MET A 100 4.28 8.45 8.77
CA MET A 100 3.33 8.00 7.75
C MET A 100 4.00 7.96 6.36
N ASN A 101 3.76 6.94 5.52
CA ASN A 101 4.44 6.81 4.22
C ASN A 101 3.57 6.26 3.07
N PRO A 102 3.12 7.09 2.11
CA PRO A 102 3.37 8.54 2.02
C PRO A 102 2.62 9.33 3.10
N PRO A 103 3.16 10.48 3.54
CA PRO A 103 2.51 11.39 4.49
C PRO A 103 1.23 11.98 3.89
N ALA A 104 0.26 12.31 4.74
CA ALA A 104 -0.88 13.10 4.32
C ALA A 104 -0.42 14.55 4.07
N LEU A 105 -0.73 15.07 2.88
CA LEU A 105 -0.55 16.49 2.58
C LEU A 105 -1.58 17.33 3.34
N ALA A 106 -1.31 18.63 3.44
CA ALA A 106 -2.34 19.60 3.79
C ALA A 106 -3.50 19.55 2.77
N ALA A 107 -4.67 20.05 3.18
CA ALA A 107 -5.80 20.13 2.28
C ALA A 107 -5.58 21.21 1.21
N GLU A 108 -6.15 21.04 0.03
CA GLU A 108 -6.12 22.07 -1.03
C GLU A 108 -7.23 23.11 -0.85
N ARG A 109 -8.19 22.84 0.06
CA ARG A 109 -9.41 23.62 0.26
C ARG A 109 -9.74 23.75 1.74
N PHE A 110 -10.30 24.91 2.11
CA PHE A 110 -10.71 25.20 3.48
C PHE A 110 -11.72 24.20 4.03
N ASP A 111 -12.63 23.73 3.16
CA ASP A 111 -13.69 22.81 3.56
C ASP A 111 -13.20 21.39 3.88
N ARG A 112 -11.93 21.09 3.59
CA ARG A 112 -11.29 19.78 3.79
C ARG A 112 -10.09 19.83 4.75
N ALA A 113 -9.81 20.98 5.36
CA ALA A 113 -8.64 21.21 6.20
C ALA A 113 -8.51 20.23 7.38
N PHE A 114 -9.63 19.74 7.92
CA PHE A 114 -9.68 18.82 9.06
C PHE A 114 -10.39 17.50 8.73
N GLU A 115 -10.23 16.98 7.51
CA GLU A 115 -10.68 15.62 7.20
C GLU A 115 -9.98 14.59 8.11
N VAL A 116 -10.69 13.51 8.44
CA VAL A 116 -10.11 12.43 9.27
C VAL A 116 -9.03 11.70 8.47
N VAL A 117 -7.87 11.55 9.08
CA VAL A 117 -6.76 10.73 8.60
C VAL A 117 -6.52 9.62 9.60
N THR A 118 -6.67 8.38 9.14
CA THR A 118 -6.35 7.19 9.95
C THR A 118 -4.85 6.92 9.84
N THR A 119 -4.13 7.05 10.96
CA THR A 119 -2.72 6.66 11.06
C THR A 119 -2.57 5.32 11.74
N TYR A 120 -1.75 4.45 11.16
CA TYR A 120 -1.60 3.08 11.61
C TYR A 120 -0.27 2.93 12.35
N ARG A 121 -0.31 2.76 13.68
CA ARG A 121 0.86 2.34 14.47
C ARG A 121 0.80 0.82 14.66
N LEU A 122 1.81 0.11 14.18
CA LEU A 122 1.93 -1.33 14.38
C LEU A 122 2.53 -1.59 15.77
N PHE A 123 1.77 -2.00 16.78
CA PHE A 123 2.40 -2.39 18.05
C PHE A 123 3.27 -3.66 17.86
N PRO A 124 4.51 -3.75 18.38
CA PRO A 124 5.28 -2.77 19.18
C PRO A 124 6.27 -1.91 18.36
N PHE A 125 6.15 -1.89 17.03
CA PHE A 125 7.05 -1.18 16.13
C PHE A 125 6.59 0.28 15.90
N ASP A 126 7.50 1.24 16.06
CA ASP A 126 7.23 2.65 15.74
C ASP A 126 7.06 2.92 14.23
N THR A 127 7.22 1.89 13.40
CA THR A 127 7.12 2.01 11.94
C THR A 127 5.66 2.04 11.50
N PRO A 128 5.20 3.15 10.89
CA PRO A 128 3.88 3.23 10.31
C PRO A 128 3.84 2.39 9.04
N LEU A 129 2.84 1.52 8.94
CA LEU A 129 2.54 0.86 7.68
C LEU A 129 1.34 1.56 7.07
N ASN A 130 1.52 2.18 5.91
CA ASN A 130 0.37 2.67 5.16
C ASN A 130 -0.46 1.48 4.71
N ALA A 131 -1.50 1.18 5.48
CA ALA A 131 -2.53 0.23 5.11
C ALA A 131 -3.46 0.84 4.07
N ARG A 132 -2.93 1.39 2.97
CA ARG A 132 -3.79 1.71 1.82
C ARG A 132 -4.48 0.42 1.39
N GLY A 133 -5.80 0.47 1.20
CA GLY A 133 -6.61 -0.57 0.55
C GLY A 133 -5.82 -1.37 -0.48
N GLN A 134 -5.85 -2.70 -0.39
CA GLN A 134 -5.53 -3.48 -1.59
C GLN A 134 -6.69 -3.19 -2.52
N SER A 135 -6.42 -2.57 -3.68
CA SER A 135 -7.46 -2.42 -4.68
C SER A 135 -8.00 -3.79 -5.05
N PHE A 136 -9.29 -3.88 -5.37
CA PHE A 136 -9.90 -5.13 -5.84
C PHE A 136 -9.06 -5.79 -6.95
N VAL A 137 -8.53 -4.97 -7.87
CA VAL A 137 -7.62 -5.40 -8.94
C VAL A 137 -6.36 -6.07 -8.39
N ARG A 138 -5.70 -5.49 -7.38
CA ARG A 138 -4.53 -6.12 -6.75
C ARG A 138 -4.89 -7.43 -6.05
N ALA A 139 -6.04 -7.50 -5.37
CA ALA A 139 -6.50 -8.73 -4.73
C ALA A 139 -6.74 -9.84 -5.76
N VAL A 140 -7.43 -9.54 -6.86
CA VAL A 140 -7.65 -10.47 -7.98
C VAL A 140 -6.31 -10.92 -8.58
N PHE A 141 -5.37 -10.00 -8.81
CA PHE A 141 -4.05 -10.33 -9.34
C PHE A 141 -3.28 -11.29 -8.40
N HIS A 142 -3.28 -11.05 -7.08
CA HIS A 142 -2.62 -11.96 -6.13
C HIS A 142 -3.23 -13.35 -6.16
N ILE A 143 -4.56 -13.45 -6.29
CA ILE A 143 -5.25 -14.74 -6.42
C ILE A 143 -4.84 -15.46 -7.69
N LEU A 144 -4.80 -14.76 -8.83
CA LEU A 144 -4.34 -15.35 -10.09
C LEU A 144 -2.92 -15.90 -9.98
N VAL A 145 -2.01 -15.16 -9.34
CA VAL A 145 -0.65 -15.62 -9.10
C VAL A 145 -0.64 -16.86 -8.20
N ILE A 146 -1.41 -16.89 -7.12
CA ILE A 146 -1.49 -18.05 -6.21
C ILE A 146 -2.05 -19.27 -6.92
N VAL A 147 -3.11 -19.12 -7.71
CA VAL A 147 -3.68 -20.19 -8.53
C VAL A 147 -2.65 -20.71 -9.52
N LEU A 148 -1.90 -19.82 -10.20
CA LEU A 148 -0.83 -20.22 -11.11
C LEU A 148 0.25 -21.04 -10.40
N PHE A 149 0.74 -20.58 -9.25
CA PHE A 149 1.74 -21.31 -8.46
C PHE A 149 1.22 -22.66 -7.96
N PHE A 150 -0.06 -22.74 -7.57
CA PHE A 150 -0.71 -24.00 -7.20
C PHE A 150 -0.80 -24.96 -8.39
N CYS A 151 -1.20 -24.48 -9.57
CA CYS A 151 -1.22 -25.27 -10.80
C CYS A 151 0.17 -25.80 -11.17
N LEU A 152 1.21 -24.97 -11.05
CA LEU A 152 2.59 -25.38 -11.26
C LEU A 152 3.01 -26.44 -10.24
N LEU A 153 2.72 -26.27 -8.94
CA LEU A 153 2.99 -27.31 -7.92
C LEU A 153 2.35 -28.64 -8.32
N CYS A 154 1.07 -28.64 -8.67
CA CYS A 154 0.38 -29.86 -9.10
C CYS A 154 1.04 -30.49 -10.33
N LEU A 155 1.44 -29.69 -11.32
CA LEU A 155 2.12 -30.17 -12.53
C LEU A 155 3.46 -30.83 -12.21
N PHE A 156 4.32 -30.17 -11.41
CA PHE A 156 5.63 -30.71 -11.04
C PHE A 156 5.53 -31.95 -10.16
N GLN A 157 4.56 -31.99 -9.23
CA GLN A 157 4.30 -33.18 -8.42
C GLN A 157 3.77 -34.34 -9.27
N TYR A 158 2.91 -34.07 -10.25
CA TYR A 158 2.46 -35.08 -11.21
C TYR A 158 3.62 -35.65 -12.03
N MET A 159 4.49 -34.80 -12.59
CA MET A 159 5.67 -35.24 -13.33
C MET A 159 6.60 -36.10 -12.48
N LEU A 160 6.81 -35.71 -11.21
CA LEU A 160 7.63 -36.48 -10.28
C LEU A 160 7.00 -37.85 -9.97
N ALA A 161 5.69 -37.90 -9.74
CA ALA A 161 4.95 -39.14 -9.49
C ALA A 161 5.05 -40.11 -10.68
N ARG A 162 4.91 -39.58 -11.90
CA ARG A 162 5.06 -40.35 -13.13
C ARG A 162 6.48 -40.92 -13.27
N ASN A 163 7.50 -40.07 -13.14
CA ASN A 163 8.90 -40.51 -13.24
C ASN A 163 9.27 -41.56 -12.18
N TYR A 164 8.70 -41.43 -10.97
CA TYR A 164 8.89 -42.39 -9.89
C TYR A 164 8.26 -43.76 -10.20
N LEU A 165 7.05 -43.78 -10.77
CA LEU A 165 6.38 -45.02 -11.17
C LEU A 165 7.09 -45.72 -12.32
N ASP A 166 7.50 -44.95 -13.35
CA ASP A 166 8.24 -45.45 -14.51
C ASP A 166 9.58 -46.09 -14.07
N ALA A 167 10.14 -45.70 -12.93
CA ALA A 167 11.40 -46.21 -12.40
C ALA A 167 11.29 -47.45 -11.49
N ILE A 168 10.12 -47.77 -10.91
CA ILE A 168 10.02 -48.71 -9.76
C ILE A 168 9.03 -49.87 -9.97
N GLN A 169 8.06 -49.81 -10.90
CA GLN A 169 7.08 -50.89 -11.13
C GLN A 169 6.83 -51.15 -12.63
N PRO A 170 6.36 -52.36 -13.04
CA PRO A 170 5.97 -52.61 -14.44
C PRO A 170 4.85 -51.62 -14.84
N PRO A 171 4.73 -51.28 -16.13
CA PRO A 171 4.18 -50.01 -16.59
C PRO A 171 2.68 -49.88 -16.26
N ARG A 172 2.35 -49.35 -15.09
CA ARG A 172 1.05 -48.71 -14.87
C ARG A 172 1.15 -47.32 -15.44
N GLN A 173 0.65 -47.14 -16.67
CA GLN A 173 0.56 -45.83 -17.29
C GLN A 173 -0.37 -44.93 -16.47
N LEU A 174 0.21 -44.09 -15.62
CA LEU A 174 -0.50 -43.00 -14.99
C LEU A 174 -0.75 -41.94 -16.07
N THR A 175 -1.87 -42.10 -16.78
CA THR A 175 -2.33 -41.12 -17.78
C THR A 175 -2.95 -39.94 -17.05
N PHE A 176 -2.81 -38.74 -17.62
CA PHE A 176 -3.39 -37.52 -17.04
C PHE A 176 -4.93 -37.62 -16.89
N GLN A 177 -5.58 -38.39 -17.78
CA GLN A 177 -7.00 -38.74 -17.66
C GLN A 177 -7.32 -39.64 -16.46
N LEU A 178 -6.43 -40.58 -16.10
CA LEU A 178 -6.56 -41.42 -14.92
C LEU A 178 -6.30 -40.61 -13.63
N PHE A 179 -5.41 -39.62 -13.66
CA PHE A 179 -5.24 -38.65 -12.58
C PHE A 179 -6.49 -37.78 -12.36
N LEU A 180 -7.08 -37.26 -13.44
CA LEU A 180 -8.33 -36.51 -13.36
C LEU A 180 -9.51 -37.39 -12.92
N SER A 181 -9.61 -38.63 -13.41
CA SER A 181 -10.72 -39.53 -13.06
C SER A 181 -10.57 -40.14 -11.66
N GLN A 182 -9.38 -40.51 -11.21
CA GLN A 182 -9.12 -40.95 -9.82
C GLN A 182 -9.25 -39.80 -8.85
N GLY A 183 -8.78 -38.59 -9.21
CA GLY A 183 -9.02 -37.37 -8.45
C GLY A 183 -10.50 -36.94 -8.42
N TRP A 184 -11.36 -37.49 -9.28
CA TRP A 184 -12.82 -37.35 -9.21
C TRP A 184 -13.50 -38.53 -8.50
N ALA A 185 -12.93 -39.74 -8.54
CA ALA A 185 -13.53 -40.96 -8.01
C ALA A 185 -13.16 -41.26 -6.54
N SER A 186 -11.98 -40.84 -6.06
CA SER A 186 -11.55 -40.97 -4.65
C SER A 186 -12.24 -39.97 -3.70
N VAL A 187 -13.31 -39.36 -4.16
CA VAL A 187 -13.81 -38.06 -3.75
C VAL A 187 -15.31 -38.16 -3.55
N ARG A 188 -15.70 -38.72 -2.39
CA ARG A 188 -17.11 -38.72 -1.94
C ARG A 188 -17.59 -37.31 -1.55
N GLU A 189 -16.69 -36.33 -1.47
CA GLU A 189 -16.99 -34.90 -1.36
C GLU A 189 -16.22 -34.13 -2.42
N PRO A 190 -16.85 -33.24 -3.21
CA PRO A 190 -16.28 -32.71 -4.44
C PRO A 190 -14.89 -32.08 -4.21
N LEU A 191 -13.85 -32.62 -4.84
CA LEU A 191 -12.46 -32.13 -4.72
C LEU A 191 -12.31 -30.72 -5.26
N LEU A 192 -13.29 -30.20 -6.00
CA LEU A 192 -13.40 -28.80 -6.37
C LEU A 192 -13.74 -27.92 -5.16
N SER A 193 -14.51 -28.40 -4.18
CA SER A 193 -14.92 -27.58 -3.03
C SER A 193 -13.77 -27.22 -2.12
N ARG A 194 -12.73 -28.04 -2.00
CA ARG A 194 -11.59 -27.79 -1.09
C ARG A 194 -10.60 -26.73 -1.60
N PRO A 195 -10.01 -26.82 -2.81
CA PRO A 195 -9.17 -25.78 -3.38
C PRO A 195 -10.00 -24.53 -3.72
N LEU A 196 -11.27 -24.65 -4.14
CA LEU A 196 -12.16 -23.50 -4.29
C LEU A 196 -12.46 -22.87 -2.93
N ALA A 197 -12.68 -23.64 -1.85
CA ALA A 197 -12.83 -23.10 -0.50
C ALA A 197 -11.54 -22.45 0.02
N PHE A 198 -10.36 -22.98 -0.33
CA PHE A 198 -9.09 -22.31 -0.02
C PHE A 198 -8.97 -20.98 -0.77
N ILE A 199 -9.24 -20.96 -2.08
CA ILE A 199 -9.23 -19.73 -2.89
C ILE A 199 -10.28 -18.73 -2.36
N LEU A 200 -11.48 -19.20 -2.03
CA LEU A 200 -12.56 -18.39 -1.47
C LEU A 200 -12.22 -17.87 -0.08
N LEU A 201 -11.59 -18.69 0.77
CA LEU A 201 -11.10 -18.29 2.09
C LEU A 201 -10.03 -17.20 1.96
N PHE A 202 -9.06 -17.35 1.06
CA PHE A 202 -8.05 -16.32 0.80
C PHE A 202 -8.66 -15.05 0.18
N PHE A 203 -9.65 -15.19 -0.70
CA PHE A 203 -10.41 -14.07 -1.24
C PHE A 203 -11.17 -13.33 -0.14
N LEU A 204 -11.86 -14.04 0.74
CA LEU A 204 -12.58 -13.48 1.90
C LEU A 204 -11.63 -12.82 2.89
N ILE A 205 -10.46 -13.42 3.16
CA ILE A 205 -9.42 -12.81 4.00
C ILE A 205 -8.92 -11.50 3.38
N SER A 206 -8.62 -11.48 2.08
CA SER A 206 -8.21 -10.25 1.38
C SER A 206 -9.30 -9.18 1.37
N LEU A 207 -10.57 -9.56 1.13
CA LEU A 207 -11.72 -8.65 1.15
C LEU A 207 -12.00 -8.11 2.56
N SER A 208 -11.90 -8.96 3.58
CA SER A 208 -12.11 -8.59 4.97
C SER A 208 -11.16 -7.46 5.39
N GLY A 209 -9.94 -7.44 4.83
CA GLY A 209 -9.01 -6.34 5.05
C GLY A 209 -9.55 -4.97 4.56
N GLY A 210 -10.17 -4.94 3.38
CA GLY A 210 -10.77 -3.70 2.85
C GLY A 210 -12.02 -3.26 3.63
N VAL A 211 -12.84 -4.21 4.07
CA VAL A 211 -14.03 -3.93 4.90
C VAL A 211 -13.62 -3.41 6.27
N LEU A 212 -12.62 -4.05 6.90
CA LEU A 212 -12.10 -3.67 8.21
C LEU A 212 -11.47 -2.27 8.19
N GLU A 213 -10.73 -1.93 7.13
CA GLU A 213 -10.20 -0.57 6.92
C GLU A 213 -11.30 0.49 6.87
N ARG A 214 -12.39 0.23 6.12
CA ARG A 214 -13.55 1.14 6.04
C ARG A 214 -14.27 1.27 7.38
N TYR A 215 -14.49 0.15 8.07
CA TYR A 215 -15.13 0.14 9.38
C TYR A 215 -14.33 0.97 10.40
N ILE A 216 -13.01 0.77 10.46
CA ILE A 216 -12.11 1.54 11.34
C ILE A 216 -12.17 3.03 10.99
N ARG A 217 -12.05 3.38 9.69
CA ARG A 217 -12.13 4.77 9.25
C ARG A 217 -13.46 5.42 9.64
N HIS A 218 -14.57 4.72 9.41
CA HIS A 218 -15.90 5.21 9.76
C HIS A 218 -16.04 5.46 11.26
N GLY A 219 -15.55 4.54 12.10
CA GLY A 219 -15.55 4.73 13.56
C GLY A 219 -14.79 5.99 14.01
N TYR A 220 -13.70 6.37 13.33
CA TYR A 220 -13.01 7.64 13.62
C TYR A 220 -13.72 8.87 13.06
N GLU A 221 -14.35 8.75 11.89
CA GLU A 221 -15.20 9.81 11.35
C GLU A 221 -16.36 10.14 12.28
N GLU A 222 -16.97 9.13 12.90
CA GLU A 222 -17.98 9.31 13.94
C GLU A 222 -17.37 9.89 15.23
N ARG A 223 -16.26 9.31 15.72
CA ARG A 223 -15.62 9.75 16.98
C ARG A 223 -15.19 11.21 16.96
N PHE A 224 -14.70 11.70 15.82
CA PHE A 224 -14.24 13.09 15.68
C PHE A 224 -15.24 13.99 14.96
N ALA A 225 -16.46 13.52 14.69
CA ALA A 225 -17.47 14.27 13.97
C ALA A 225 -17.73 15.65 14.59
N ASP A 226 -17.90 15.71 15.92
CA ASP A 226 -18.23 16.96 16.61
C ASP A 226 -17.11 18.01 16.50
N VAL A 227 -15.86 17.61 16.73
CA VAL A 227 -14.70 18.51 16.62
C VAL A 227 -14.51 18.97 15.18
N ARG A 228 -14.57 18.04 14.22
CA ARG A 228 -14.48 18.34 12.79
C ARG A 228 -15.58 19.31 12.37
N ASN A 229 -16.83 19.04 12.74
CA ASN A 229 -17.97 19.89 12.39
C ASN A 229 -17.90 21.26 13.09
N SER A 230 -17.34 21.34 14.29
CA SER A 230 -17.08 22.61 14.98
C SER A 230 -16.03 23.45 14.26
N PHE A 231 -14.87 22.85 13.94
CA PHE A 231 -13.80 23.53 13.20
C PHE A 231 -14.27 23.95 11.82
N GLN A 232 -14.95 23.06 11.10
CA GLN A 232 -15.52 23.36 9.80
C GLN A 232 -16.46 24.57 9.85
N ARG A 233 -17.36 24.63 10.84
CA ARG A 233 -18.25 25.79 11.01
C ARG A 233 -17.48 27.08 11.29
N GLN A 234 -16.42 27.03 12.08
CA GLN A 234 -15.57 28.21 12.34
C GLN A 234 -14.87 28.71 11.07
N ILE A 235 -14.27 27.80 10.30
CA ILE A 235 -13.62 28.14 9.03
C ILE A 235 -14.63 28.75 8.05
N MET A 236 -15.78 28.09 7.86
CA MET A 236 -16.82 28.57 6.92
C MET A 236 -17.50 29.86 7.37
N ALA A 237 -17.42 30.22 8.65
CA ALA A 237 -17.88 31.52 9.15
C ALA A 237 -16.87 32.65 8.84
N GLY A 238 -15.57 32.34 8.81
CA GLY A 238 -14.48 33.30 8.59
C GLY A 238 -14.02 33.47 7.13
N VAL A 239 -14.42 32.54 6.24
CA VAL A 239 -13.94 32.47 4.85
C VAL A 239 -15.12 32.43 3.88
N ARG A 240 -15.10 33.30 2.86
CA ARG A 240 -16.07 33.34 1.76
C ARG A 240 -15.37 33.37 0.39
N PRO A 241 -15.97 32.79 -0.66
CA PRO A 241 -15.48 32.98 -2.03
C PRO A 241 -15.31 34.45 -2.41
N GLY A 242 -14.24 34.76 -3.15
CA GLY A 242 -13.83 36.11 -3.54
C GLY A 242 -13.14 36.92 -2.44
N GLN A 243 -13.13 36.44 -1.19
CA GLN A 243 -12.46 37.12 -0.08
C GLN A 243 -10.94 37.06 -0.24
N LEU A 244 -10.28 38.15 0.13
CA LEU A 244 -8.83 38.19 0.30
C LEU A 244 -8.47 37.78 1.72
N ILE A 245 -7.57 36.81 1.84
CA ILE A 245 -7.09 36.29 3.12
C ILE A 245 -5.57 36.28 3.14
N ARG A 246 -4.97 36.41 4.32
CA ARG A 246 -3.52 36.32 4.50
C ARG A 246 -3.14 34.95 5.03
N GLY A 247 -2.09 34.38 4.46
CA GLY A 247 -1.52 33.11 4.89
C GLY A 247 -0.01 33.21 4.97
N ARG A 248 0.57 32.56 5.98
CA ARG A 248 2.02 32.49 6.16
C ARG A 248 2.57 31.26 5.46
N LEU A 249 3.64 31.41 4.68
CA LEU A 249 4.34 30.29 4.07
C LEU A 249 5.08 29.50 5.16
N VAL A 250 4.84 28.19 5.23
CA VAL A 250 5.39 27.30 6.28
C VAL A 250 6.35 26.28 5.70
N GLY A 251 6.15 25.86 4.46
CA GLY A 251 7.16 25.04 3.84
C GLY A 251 6.90 24.64 2.40
N ARG A 252 7.90 24.01 1.82
CA ARG A 252 7.93 23.49 0.45
C ARG A 252 8.29 22.01 0.47
N MET A 253 7.57 21.21 -0.28
CA MET A 253 7.86 19.80 -0.50
C MET A 253 7.89 19.49 -1.99
N PHE A 254 8.92 18.74 -2.39
CA PHE A 254 9.09 18.30 -3.76
C PHE A 254 8.56 16.88 -3.91
N ASN A 255 7.61 16.71 -4.82
CA ASN A 255 7.05 15.43 -5.15
C ASN A 255 7.35 15.12 -6.61
N TYR A 256 7.97 13.98 -6.83
CA TYR A 256 8.18 13.40 -8.14
C TYR A 256 6.98 12.50 -8.44
N LYS A 257 6.02 12.99 -9.22
CA LYS A 257 4.94 12.15 -9.71
C LYS A 257 5.52 11.34 -10.86
N LYS A 258 5.84 10.07 -10.59
CA LYS A 258 6.00 9.10 -11.69
C LYS A 258 4.67 9.12 -12.43
N LEU A 259 4.68 9.51 -13.70
CA LEU A 259 3.56 9.27 -14.59
C LEU A 259 3.31 7.77 -14.54
N HIS A 260 2.27 7.37 -13.81
CA HIS A 260 1.74 6.03 -13.93
C HIS A 260 1.09 5.97 -15.31
N ASP A 261 1.89 5.61 -16.31
CA ASP A 261 1.33 4.75 -17.35
C ASP A 261 0.98 3.44 -16.65
N GLU A 262 -0.31 3.15 -16.55
CA GLU A 262 -0.86 1.85 -16.15
C GLU A 262 -0.53 0.74 -17.18
N ALA A 263 0.47 0.94 -18.04
CA ALA A 263 0.95 -0.03 -19.00
C ALA A 263 2.25 -0.70 -18.49
N ILE A 264 2.07 -1.91 -17.95
CA ILE A 264 2.96 -3.07 -18.12
C ILE A 264 4.48 -2.80 -17.94
N GLY A 265 5.01 -3.15 -16.76
CA GLY A 265 6.27 -3.89 -16.65
C GLY A 265 7.55 -3.31 -17.26
N VAL A 266 7.73 -1.99 -17.36
CA VAL A 266 9.00 -1.42 -17.83
C VAL A 266 9.95 -1.19 -16.67
N SER A 267 10.99 -2.03 -16.55
CA SER A 267 12.16 -1.75 -15.71
C SER A 267 12.95 -0.60 -16.33
N PHE A 268 13.08 0.51 -15.62
CA PHE A 268 13.87 1.67 -16.03
C PHE A 268 15.32 1.26 -16.31
N LYS A 269 15.81 1.49 -17.53
CA LYS A 269 17.17 1.09 -17.97
C LYS A 269 18.17 2.27 -18.01
N SER A 270 17.76 3.52 -17.78
CA SER A 270 18.70 4.65 -17.74
C SER A 270 18.18 5.90 -16.99
N ASP A 271 19.11 6.78 -16.61
CA ASP A 271 18.85 8.12 -16.05
C ASP A 271 18.01 9.04 -16.95
N GLN A 272 17.88 8.73 -18.25
CA GLN A 272 17.01 9.49 -19.15
C GLN A 272 15.52 9.16 -18.98
N ASP A 273 15.15 7.96 -18.51
CA ASP A 273 13.74 7.63 -18.26
C ASP A 273 13.19 8.30 -16.99
N TYR A 274 14.08 8.70 -16.06
CA TYR A 274 13.72 9.54 -14.90
C TYR A 274 13.14 10.90 -15.35
N ARG A 275 13.43 11.35 -16.58
CA ARG A 275 12.91 12.61 -17.14
C ARG A 275 11.44 12.57 -17.60
N ARG A 276 10.76 11.41 -17.54
CA ARG A 276 9.30 11.31 -17.70
C ARG A 276 8.56 11.44 -16.36
N THR A 277 9.14 12.17 -15.42
CA THR A 277 8.56 12.42 -14.11
C THR A 277 8.04 13.85 -14.10
N ILE A 278 6.74 14.06 -13.91
CA ILE A 278 6.22 15.41 -13.64
C ILE A 278 6.71 15.76 -12.24
N SER A 279 7.62 16.73 -12.15
CA SER A 279 7.98 17.32 -10.86
C SER A 279 6.88 18.28 -10.44
N THR A 280 6.38 18.04 -9.23
CA THR A 280 5.40 18.88 -8.58
C THR A 280 6.03 19.49 -7.34
N THR A 281 5.77 20.77 -7.13
CA THR A 281 6.21 21.50 -5.96
C THR A 281 4.98 21.88 -5.14
N THR A 282 4.85 21.31 -3.95
CA THR A 282 3.76 21.60 -3.02
C THR A 282 4.23 22.61 -1.99
N TYR A 283 3.55 23.75 -1.90
CA TYR A 283 3.77 24.76 -0.87
C TYR A 283 2.68 24.67 0.17
N THR A 284 3.05 24.70 1.45
CA THR A 284 2.12 24.67 2.59
C THR A 284 2.05 26.04 3.25
N PHE A 285 0.84 26.51 3.50
CA PHE A 285 0.55 27.79 4.12
C PHE A 285 -0.26 27.59 5.40
N ALA A 286 0.05 28.35 6.45
CA ALA A 286 -0.74 28.45 7.67
C ALA A 286 -1.65 29.69 7.63
N PHE A 287 -2.91 29.49 7.92
CA PHE A 287 -3.93 30.51 8.12
C PHE A 287 -4.29 30.54 9.60
N GLU A 288 -3.80 31.56 10.28
CA GLU A 288 -4.12 31.80 11.69
C GLU A 288 -5.54 32.38 11.82
N ASP A 289 -6.09 32.37 13.03
CA ASP A 289 -7.37 32.98 13.40
C ASP A 289 -8.65 32.42 12.73
N MET A 290 -8.53 31.45 11.82
CA MET A 290 -9.69 30.77 11.20
C MET A 290 -10.40 29.80 12.14
N VAL A 291 -9.62 29.16 13.02
CA VAL A 291 -10.11 28.34 14.12
C VAL A 291 -9.42 28.83 15.39
N ARG A 292 -10.19 29.01 16.46
CA ARG A 292 -9.67 29.60 17.70
C ARG A 292 -8.47 28.80 18.22
N ARG A 293 -7.29 29.44 18.23
CA ARG A 293 -6.01 28.87 18.72
C ARG A 293 -5.53 27.63 17.94
N THR A 294 -6.01 27.40 16.73
CA THR A 294 -5.56 26.27 15.89
C THR A 294 -5.33 26.76 14.46
N PRO A 295 -4.08 26.75 13.95
CA PRO A 295 -3.80 27.16 12.59
C PRO A 295 -4.45 26.20 11.59
N VAL A 296 -4.97 26.74 10.48
CA VAL A 296 -5.47 25.95 9.36
C VAL A 296 -4.36 25.83 8.32
N TYR A 297 -3.97 24.61 7.97
CA TYR A 297 -2.95 24.39 6.94
C TYR A 297 -3.60 24.02 5.60
N LEU A 298 -3.27 24.78 4.56
CA LEU A 298 -3.61 24.44 3.19
C LEU A 298 -2.36 24.34 2.32
N CYS A 299 -2.44 23.59 1.23
CA CYS A 299 -1.39 23.53 0.23
C CYS A 299 -1.83 24.03 -1.14
N ILE A 300 -0.85 24.52 -1.90
CA ILE A 300 -0.95 24.75 -3.34
C ILE A 300 0.12 23.89 -3.99
N THR A 301 -0.30 23.04 -4.92
CA THR A 301 0.61 22.21 -5.71
C THR A 301 0.74 22.81 -7.10
N TYR A 302 1.96 23.16 -7.47
CA TYR A 302 2.30 23.58 -8.83
C TYR A 302 3.03 22.46 -9.55
N GLU A 303 2.65 22.23 -10.80
CA GLU A 303 3.42 21.39 -11.72
C GLU A 303 4.53 22.27 -12.32
N ASP A 304 5.74 21.73 -12.47
CA ASP A 304 6.88 22.47 -13.04
C ASP A 304 6.73 22.66 -14.58
N PHE A 305 5.59 23.19 -15.04
CA PHE A 305 5.29 23.57 -16.42
C PHE A 305 5.48 25.08 -16.66
N ALA A 306 5.74 25.46 -17.91
CA ALA A 306 6.18 26.81 -18.30
C ALA A 306 5.27 27.96 -17.81
N ASP A 307 3.96 27.72 -17.73
CA ASP A 307 2.93 28.66 -17.29
C ASP A 307 2.91 28.88 -15.76
N GLN A 308 3.33 27.88 -14.98
CA GLN A 308 3.37 27.96 -13.51
C GLN A 308 4.76 28.35 -12.97
N ILE A 309 5.80 28.29 -13.81
CA ILE A 309 7.17 28.71 -13.48
C ILE A 309 7.22 30.10 -12.82
N PRO A 310 6.48 31.14 -13.26
CA PRO A 310 6.53 32.44 -12.61
C PRO A 310 6.10 32.40 -11.14
N ARG A 311 5.01 31.67 -10.83
CA ARG A 311 4.51 31.50 -9.45
C ARG A 311 5.46 30.66 -8.61
N ILE A 312 6.00 29.60 -9.20
CA ILE A 312 7.05 28.79 -8.57
C ILE A 312 8.26 29.65 -8.23
N LYS A 313 8.77 30.48 -9.16
CA LYS A 313 9.90 31.38 -8.92
C LYS A 313 9.60 32.42 -7.84
N GLN A 314 8.38 32.96 -7.81
CA GLN A 314 7.94 33.93 -6.79
C GLN A 314 8.02 33.35 -5.37
N LEU A 315 7.70 32.06 -5.20
CA LEU A 315 7.73 31.37 -3.91
C LEU A 315 9.11 30.76 -3.59
N ASP A 316 9.81 30.24 -4.59
CA ASP A 316 11.11 29.58 -4.44
C ASP A 316 12.21 30.51 -3.93
N ARG A 317 12.09 31.83 -4.14
CA ARG A 317 13.05 32.83 -3.63
C ARG A 317 13.19 32.83 -2.11
N PHE A 318 12.20 32.31 -1.39
CA PHE A 318 12.18 32.24 0.08
C PHE A 318 12.75 30.93 0.63
N PHE A 319 13.30 30.06 -0.22
CA PHE A 319 13.85 28.79 0.20
C PHE A 319 15.29 28.64 -0.30
N PRO A 320 16.08 27.75 0.33
CA PRO A 320 17.38 27.38 -0.20
C PRO A 320 17.28 26.91 -1.67
N PRO A 321 18.33 27.13 -2.48
CA PRO A 321 18.36 26.72 -3.88
C PRO A 321 18.02 25.23 -4.03
N ARG A 322 17.32 24.89 -5.12
CA ARG A 322 17.03 23.50 -5.46
C ARG A 322 18.34 22.74 -5.68
N VAL A 323 18.66 21.81 -4.78
CA VAL A 323 19.74 20.84 -5.03
C VAL A 323 19.15 19.69 -5.84
N PRO A 324 19.65 19.41 -7.05
CA PRO A 324 19.15 18.29 -7.83
C PRO A 324 19.43 16.98 -7.10
N VAL A 325 18.41 16.12 -6.96
CA VAL A 325 18.46 14.85 -6.20
C VAL A 325 19.62 13.93 -6.62
N TRP A 326 20.09 14.02 -7.87
CA TRP A 326 21.22 13.22 -8.38
C TRP A 326 22.61 13.72 -7.97
N LYS A 327 22.73 14.92 -7.37
CA LYS A 327 24.01 15.48 -6.91
C LYS A 327 24.29 15.24 -5.43
N ASP A 328 23.33 14.69 -4.68
CA ASP A 328 23.51 14.36 -3.27
C ASP A 328 22.89 13.00 -2.94
N PRO A 329 23.68 11.90 -2.88
CA PRO A 329 23.21 10.57 -2.52
C PRO A 329 22.76 10.45 -1.06
N THR A 330 22.95 11.49 -0.23
CA THR A 330 22.48 11.54 1.16
C THR A 330 21.12 12.24 1.34
N PHE A 331 20.57 12.84 0.27
CA PHE A 331 19.22 13.43 0.21
C PHE A 331 18.14 12.34 0.25
N SER A 332 18.06 11.66 1.39
CA SER A 332 17.34 10.40 1.60
C SER A 332 15.88 10.57 2.05
N ASP A 333 15.40 11.80 2.13
CA ASP A 333 13.98 12.16 2.25
C ASP A 333 13.84 13.66 1.91
N PRO A 334 13.02 14.07 0.93
CA PRO A 334 12.57 15.45 0.85
C PRO A 334 11.84 15.80 2.16
N ARG A 335 12.56 16.47 3.07
CA ARG A 335 11.94 17.11 4.24
C ARG A 335 11.14 18.30 3.76
N LEU A 336 10.09 18.65 4.50
CA LEU A 336 9.48 19.98 4.36
C LEU A 336 10.61 20.99 4.54
N MET A 337 10.94 21.72 3.48
CA MET A 337 11.90 22.80 3.58
C MET A 337 11.16 23.98 4.16
N GLU A 338 11.59 24.44 5.33
CA GLU A 338 11.09 25.68 5.90
C GLU A 338 11.65 26.88 5.12
N PRO A 339 10.89 27.96 4.98
CA PRO A 339 11.38 29.16 4.32
C PRO A 339 12.52 29.77 5.16
N THR A 340 13.50 30.39 4.50
CA THR A 340 14.63 31.06 5.15
C THR A 340 14.19 32.23 6.02
N GLU A 341 13.06 32.84 5.67
CA GLU A 341 12.45 33.96 6.38
C GLU A 341 10.93 33.78 6.42
N PRO A 342 10.25 34.15 7.53
CA PRO A 342 8.80 34.12 7.58
C PRO A 342 8.22 35.13 6.59
N ARG A 343 7.34 34.66 5.69
CA ARG A 343 6.67 35.51 4.70
C ARG A 343 5.17 35.26 4.68
N GLU A 344 4.41 36.34 4.73
CA GLU A 344 2.97 36.35 4.50
C GLU A 344 2.65 36.68 3.04
N PHE A 345 1.60 36.05 2.54
CA PHE A 345 1.07 36.26 1.21
C PHE A 345 -0.43 36.50 1.28
N THR A 346 -0.94 37.24 0.31
CA THR A 346 -2.38 37.43 0.14
C THR A 346 -2.91 36.44 -0.89
N PHE A 347 -4.04 35.82 -0.57
CA PHE A 347 -4.72 34.84 -1.39
C PHE A 347 -6.14 35.28 -1.65
N THR A 348 -6.64 34.97 -2.84
CA THR A 348 -8.08 34.99 -3.13
C THR A 348 -8.64 33.60 -2.85
N VAL A 349 -9.79 33.56 -2.18
CA VAL A 349 -10.56 32.33 -1.99
C VAL A 349 -11.41 32.08 -3.25
N ASN A 350 -11.24 30.93 -3.89
CA ASN A 350 -12.00 30.54 -5.07
C ASN A 350 -13.41 30.06 -4.69
N ASP A 351 -14.30 29.92 -5.68
CA ASP A 351 -15.68 29.43 -5.48
C ASP A 351 -15.76 28.04 -4.85
N ASP A 352 -14.74 27.20 -5.07
CA ASP A 352 -14.63 25.87 -4.49
C ASP A 352 -13.89 25.85 -3.14
N TYR A 353 -13.69 27.02 -2.51
CA TYR A 353 -12.94 27.20 -1.26
C TYR A 353 -11.46 26.79 -1.32
N SER A 354 -10.89 26.62 -2.52
CA SER A 354 -9.43 26.56 -2.71
C SER A 354 -8.82 27.97 -2.63
N ILE A 355 -7.50 28.04 -2.49
CA ILE A 355 -6.76 29.31 -2.44
C ILE A 355 -5.97 29.54 -3.72
N ALA A 356 -5.99 30.77 -4.21
CA ALA A 356 -5.14 31.22 -5.31
C ALA A 356 -4.24 32.36 -4.84
N LEU A 357 -2.93 32.25 -5.10
CA LEU A 357 -1.97 33.31 -4.78
C LEU A 357 -2.28 34.55 -5.64
N VAL A 358 -2.44 35.72 -5.00
CA VAL A 358 -2.56 37.00 -5.70
C VAL A 358 -1.17 37.45 -6.15
N PRO A 359 -0.98 37.83 -7.43
CA PRO A 359 0.28 38.40 -7.89
C PRO A 359 0.66 39.63 -7.05
N GLU A 360 1.91 39.71 -6.60
CA GLU A 360 2.45 40.89 -5.91
C GLU A 360 2.88 41.98 -6.90
#